data_AF-A0A0D0AAW6-F1
#
_entry.id   AF-A0A0D0AAW6-F1
#
_cell.length_a   1.000
_cell.length_b   1.000
_cell.length_c   1.000
_cell.angle_alpha   90.00
_cell.angle_beta   90.00
_cell.angle_gamma   90.00
#
_symmetry.space_group_name_H-M   'P 1'
#
loop_
_entity.id
_entity.type
_entity.pdbx_description
1 polymer ?
#
loop_
_entity_poly.entity_id
_entity_poly.type
_entity_poly.pdbx_seq_one_letter_code
_entity_poly.pdbx_strand_id
1 'polypeptide(L)'
;MADSSVTDPSVAAELKKKRTFRTFSYRGVDLDKLLDMNNEEFVELVHARARRRFGRGLKRRPMGLIKKLRKAKKEAPPNEKPAVVKTHLRNMIIVPEMIGSVVGIYNGKVFNSVEIKPEMTGHYLAEFSCSYRPVKHGRPGIGATHSSRFIPLK
;
A
#
# COMPACT_ATOMS: atom_id res chain seq x y z
N MET A 1 -19.72 26.23 -33.05
CA MET A 1 -18.95 27.04 -32.09
C MET A 1 -18.36 26.08 -31.08
N ALA A 2 -17.03 25.89 -31.12
CA ALA A 2 -16.34 24.93 -30.27
C ALA A 2 -16.37 25.41 -28.82
N ASP A 3 -16.69 24.48 -27.91
CA ASP A 3 -16.88 24.69 -26.48
C ASP A 3 -15.54 25.08 -25.83
N SER A 4 -15.25 26.39 -25.79
CA SER A 4 -14.03 26.98 -25.24
C SER A 4 -13.96 26.96 -23.70
N SER A 5 -14.95 26.35 -23.05
CA SER A 5 -15.09 26.29 -21.58
C SER A 5 -14.08 25.35 -20.89
N VAL A 6 -13.36 24.51 -21.64
CA VAL A 6 -12.44 23.49 -21.10
C VAL A 6 -10.97 23.94 -21.09
N THR A 7 -10.63 25.05 -21.73
CA THR A 7 -9.24 25.52 -21.91
C THR A 7 -8.77 26.60 -20.93
N ASP A 8 -9.67 27.18 -20.12
CA ASP A 8 -9.29 28.20 -19.15
C ASP A 8 -8.59 27.59 -17.91
N PRO A 9 -7.33 27.97 -17.60
CA PRO A 9 -6.58 27.38 -16.50
C PRO A 9 -7.16 27.70 -15.12
N SER A 10 -7.88 28.82 -14.98
CA SER A 10 -8.61 29.21 -13.77
C SER A 10 -9.83 28.32 -13.53
N VAL A 11 -10.64 28.10 -14.57
CA VAL A 11 -11.82 27.21 -14.53
C VAL A 11 -11.40 25.76 -14.29
N ALA A 12 -10.29 25.32 -14.90
CA ALA A 12 -9.68 24.02 -14.63
C ALA A 12 -9.18 23.88 -13.18
N ALA A 13 -8.58 24.93 -12.60
CA ALA A 13 -8.14 24.94 -11.21
C ALA A 13 -9.33 24.93 -10.22
N GLU A 14 -10.41 25.64 -10.53
CA GLU A 14 -11.65 25.62 -9.75
C GLU A 14 -12.37 24.27 -9.84
N LEU A 15 -12.42 23.64 -11.01
CA LEU A 15 -12.91 22.27 -11.19
C LEU A 15 -12.06 21.27 -10.40
N LYS A 16 -10.74 21.48 -10.33
CA LYS A 16 -9.81 20.68 -9.50
C LYS A 16 -10.03 20.89 -8.00
N LYS A 17 -10.48 22.09 -7.59
CA LYS A 17 -10.90 22.44 -6.22
C LYS A 17 -12.28 21.85 -5.86
N LYS A 18 -13.20 21.79 -6.83
CA LYS A 18 -14.55 21.20 -6.73
C LYS A 18 -14.54 19.67 -6.72
N ARG A 19 -13.48 19.02 -7.23
CA ARG A 19 -13.21 17.63 -6.88
C ARG A 19 -13.03 17.61 -5.38
N THR A 20 -14.03 17.13 -4.64
CA THR A 20 -13.91 16.80 -3.22
C THR A 20 -12.64 15.98 -3.07
N PHE A 21 -11.58 16.62 -2.59
CA PHE A 21 -10.38 15.91 -2.15
C PHE A 21 -10.93 14.83 -1.22
N ARG A 22 -10.63 13.56 -1.51
CA ARG A 22 -10.99 12.46 -0.63
C ARG A 22 -10.26 12.71 0.68
N THR A 23 -10.93 13.37 1.61
CA THR A 23 -10.51 13.48 3.00
C THR A 23 -10.54 12.06 3.54
N PHE A 24 -9.35 11.49 3.73
CA PHE A 24 -9.24 10.16 4.30
C PHE A 24 -9.48 10.26 5.79
N SER A 25 -10.51 9.55 6.27
CA SER A 25 -10.75 9.34 7.68
C SER A 25 -10.62 7.86 8.01
N TYR A 26 -9.80 7.51 8.99
CA TYR A 26 -9.72 6.15 9.53
C TYR A 26 -10.62 6.05 10.76
N ARG A 27 -11.71 5.28 10.65
CA ARG A 27 -12.65 5.02 11.77
C ARG A 27 -13.15 6.30 12.48
N GLY A 28 -13.47 7.32 11.69
CA GLY A 28 -13.95 8.61 12.20
C GLY A 28 -12.85 9.59 12.61
N VAL A 29 -11.58 9.26 12.40
CA VAL A 29 -10.47 10.20 12.63
C VAL A 29 -9.80 10.62 11.33
N ASP A 30 -9.67 11.93 11.15
CA ASP A 30 -9.01 12.55 10.00
C ASP A 30 -7.52 12.19 9.91
N LEU A 31 -6.97 12.27 8.69
CA LEU A 31 -5.57 11.95 8.42
C LEU A 31 -4.57 12.76 9.26
N ASP A 32 -4.78 14.08 9.40
CA ASP A 32 -3.84 14.95 10.12
C ASP A 32 -3.76 14.54 11.60
N LYS A 33 -4.92 14.34 12.23
CA LYS A 33 -5.01 13.83 13.61
C LYS A 33 -4.39 12.43 13.73
N LEU A 34 -4.58 11.56 12.73
CA LEU A 34 -4.03 10.20 12.72
C LEU A 34 -2.49 10.18 12.68
N LEU A 35 -1.87 11.19 12.07
CA LEU A 35 -0.41 11.33 12.01
C LEU A 35 0.18 11.85 13.32
N ASP A 36 -0.55 12.69 14.04
CA ASP A 36 -0.13 13.28 15.32
C ASP A 36 -0.42 12.38 16.53
N MET A 37 -1.30 11.38 16.37
CA MET A 37 -1.67 10.43 17.41
C MET A 37 -0.50 9.60 17.94
N ASN A 38 -0.58 9.25 19.22
CA ASN A 38 0.34 8.29 19.83
C ASN A 38 0.00 6.84 19.43
N ASN A 39 0.98 5.94 19.50
CA ASN A 39 0.78 4.54 19.15
C ASN A 39 -0.24 3.83 20.05
N GLU A 40 -0.37 4.25 21.31
CA GLU A 40 -1.31 3.64 22.27
C GLU A 40 -2.77 3.93 21.89
N GLU A 41 -3.08 5.18 21.57
CA GLU A 41 -4.39 5.61 21.09
C GLU A 41 -4.75 4.93 19.76
N PHE A 42 -3.78 4.81 18.85
CA PHE A 42 -3.96 4.09 17.59
C PHE A 42 -4.33 2.61 17.79
N VAL A 43 -3.77 1.96 18.82
CA VAL A 43 -4.04 0.54 19.14
C VAL A 43 -5.49 0.29 19.56
N GLU A 44 -6.15 1.29 20.14
CA GLU A 44 -7.57 1.21 20.49
C GLU A 44 -8.46 1.28 19.25
N LEU A 45 -8.08 2.08 18.25
CA LEU A 45 -8.86 2.25 17.02
C LEU A 45 -8.81 1.01 16.11
N VAL A 46 -7.67 0.33 16.01
CA VAL A 46 -7.48 -0.79 15.07
C VAL A 46 -8.30 -2.04 15.41
N HIS A 47 -8.40 -2.95 14.44
CA HIS A 47 -9.11 -4.23 14.60
C HIS A 47 -8.46 -5.16 15.65
N ALA A 48 -9.23 -6.10 16.18
CA ALA A 48 -8.83 -6.96 17.31
C ALA A 48 -7.51 -7.74 17.10
N ARG A 49 -7.26 -8.22 15.88
CA ARG A 49 -6.01 -8.93 15.54
C ARG A 49 -4.79 -8.00 15.58
N ALA A 50 -4.91 -6.76 15.10
CA ALA A 50 -3.86 -5.77 15.22
C ALA A 50 -3.62 -5.40 16.69
N ARG A 51 -4.68 -5.10 17.44
CA ARG A 51 -4.61 -4.80 18.89
C ARG A 51 -3.89 -5.91 19.67
N ARG A 52 -4.26 -7.18 19.45
CA ARG A 52 -3.60 -8.34 20.05
C ARG A 52 -2.12 -8.43 19.69
N ARG A 53 -1.73 -8.03 18.47
CA ARG A 53 -0.32 -8.07 18.07
C ARG A 53 0.49 -6.99 18.78
N PHE A 54 -0.04 -5.79 18.92
CA PHE A 54 0.58 -4.69 19.67
C PHE A 54 0.64 -4.99 21.17
N GLY A 55 -0.42 -5.52 21.78
CA GLY A 55 -0.44 -5.92 23.19
C GLY A 55 0.55 -7.05 23.53
N ARG A 56 0.90 -7.90 22.55
CA ARG A 56 1.99 -8.88 22.67
C ARG A 56 3.40 -8.30 22.45
N GLY A 57 3.50 -7.00 22.17
CA GLY A 57 4.75 -6.30 21.93
C GLY A 57 5.32 -6.46 20.50
N LEU A 58 5.82 -5.35 19.96
CA LEU A 58 6.63 -5.33 18.75
C LEU A 58 8.08 -5.72 19.09
N LYS A 59 8.61 -6.75 18.40
CA LYS A 59 10.00 -7.20 18.59
C LYS A 59 10.98 -6.17 17.98
N ARG A 60 12.28 -6.35 18.24
CA ARG A 60 13.38 -5.51 17.69
C ARG A 60 13.33 -5.33 16.16
N ARG A 61 12.93 -6.36 15.40
CA ARG A 61 12.89 -6.33 13.93
C ARG A 61 11.88 -5.29 13.38
N PRO A 62 10.59 -5.30 13.78
CA PRO A 62 9.65 -4.22 13.51
C PRO A 62 10.16 -2.81 13.80
N MET A 63 10.74 -2.58 14.98
CA MET A 63 11.27 -1.27 15.36
C MET A 63 12.44 -0.83 14.48
N GLY A 64 13.29 -1.79 14.08
CA GLY A 64 14.36 -1.54 13.12
C GLY A 64 13.86 -1.13 11.73
N LEU A 65 12.72 -1.68 11.29
CA LEU A 65 12.08 -1.26 10.03
C LEU A 65 11.56 0.18 10.12
N ILE A 66 10.84 0.51 11.20
CA ILE A 66 10.33 1.88 11.43
C ILE A 66 11.49 2.88 11.42
N LYS A 67 12.59 2.59 12.11
CA LYS A 67 13.77 3.47 12.13
C LYS A 67 14.36 3.70 10.73
N LYS A 68 14.41 2.67 9.89
CA LYS A 68 14.88 2.78 8.50
C LYS A 68 13.94 3.64 7.65
N LEU A 69 12.63 3.48 7.83
CA LEU A 69 11.62 4.26 7.12
C LEU A 69 11.66 5.74 7.53
N ARG A 70 11.80 6.04 8.84
CA ARG A 70 12.02 7.40 9.34
C ARG A 70 13.22 8.07 8.69
N LYS A 71 14.35 7.34 8.61
CA LYS A 71 15.56 7.81 7.96
C LYS A 71 15.32 8.12 6.47
N ALA A 72 14.73 7.17 5.74
CA ALA A 72 14.44 7.33 4.32
C ALA A 72 13.49 8.51 4.03
N LYS A 73 12.47 8.72 4.88
CA LYS A 73 11.53 9.85 4.75
C LYS A 73 12.20 11.20 5.04
N LYS A 74 13.15 11.25 5.97
CA LYS A 74 13.92 12.45 6.30
C LYS A 74 14.94 12.82 5.22
N GLU A 75 15.55 11.84 4.57
CA GLU A 75 16.56 12.03 3.52
C GLU A 75 15.95 12.32 2.14
N ALA A 76 14.63 12.18 1.99
CA ALA A 76 13.93 12.41 0.73
C ALA A 76 13.93 13.91 0.35
N PRO A 77 14.24 14.26 -0.91
CA PRO A 77 14.08 15.62 -1.41
C PRO A 77 12.61 16.06 -1.34
N PRO A 78 12.34 17.38 -1.23
CA PRO A 78 10.98 17.89 -1.27
C PRO A 78 10.30 17.50 -2.59
N ASN A 79 9.07 16.99 -2.51
CA ASN A 79 8.26 16.47 -3.61
C ASN A 79 8.73 15.17 -4.27
N GLU A 80 9.77 14.51 -3.75
CA GLU A 80 10.20 13.21 -4.23
C GLU A 80 9.78 12.07 -3.29
N LYS A 81 9.64 10.86 -3.87
CA LYS A 81 9.31 9.68 -3.08
C LYS A 81 10.52 9.21 -2.29
N PRO A 82 10.36 8.82 -1.01
CA PRO A 82 11.45 8.26 -0.23
C PRO A 82 12.08 7.02 -0.88
N ALA A 83 13.35 6.79 -0.57
CA ALA A 83 14.07 5.61 -1.03
C ALA A 83 13.38 4.31 -0.58
N VAL A 84 13.39 3.29 -1.45
CA VAL A 84 12.71 2.02 -1.21
C VAL A 84 13.41 1.23 -0.10
N VAL A 85 12.69 0.96 0.99
CA VAL A 85 13.20 0.13 2.09
C VAL A 85 12.72 -1.31 1.93
N LYS A 86 13.65 -2.23 1.66
CA LYS A 86 13.37 -3.66 1.50
C LYS A 86 13.14 -4.35 2.85
N THR A 87 12.12 -5.20 2.93
CA THR A 87 11.76 -5.95 4.14
C THR A 87 11.21 -7.35 3.83
N HIS A 88 11.50 -8.29 4.72
CA HIS A 88 10.88 -9.62 4.76
C HIS A 88 9.75 -9.70 5.79
N LEU A 89 9.51 -8.62 6.54
CA LEU A 89 8.52 -8.58 7.63
C LEU A 89 7.10 -8.44 7.06
N ARG A 90 6.56 -9.53 6.52
CA ARG A 90 5.16 -9.58 6.04
C ARG A 90 4.13 -9.47 7.18
N ASN A 91 4.53 -9.77 8.41
CA ASN A 91 3.70 -9.71 9.61
C ASN A 91 3.65 -8.33 10.29
N MET A 92 4.27 -7.30 9.70
CA MET A 92 4.21 -5.94 10.22
C MET A 92 2.87 -5.29 9.88
N ILE A 93 2.30 -4.55 10.83
CA ILE A 93 1.09 -3.75 10.64
C ILE A 93 1.52 -2.36 10.16
N ILE A 94 0.78 -1.79 9.21
CA ILE A 94 1.00 -0.44 8.75
C ILE A 94 0.53 0.54 9.82
N VAL A 95 1.50 1.28 10.37
CA VAL A 95 1.32 2.34 11.36
C VAL A 95 1.19 3.69 10.63
N PRO A 96 0.42 4.67 11.14
CA PRO A 96 0.22 5.97 10.48
C PRO A 96 1.53 6.66 10.07
N GLU A 97 2.58 6.56 10.87
CA GLU A 97 3.89 7.13 10.56
C GLU A 97 4.50 6.63 9.23
N MET A 98 4.14 5.41 8.80
CA MET A 98 4.64 4.80 7.56
C MET A 98 3.99 5.40 6.30
N ILE A 99 2.92 6.20 6.43
CA ILE A 99 2.22 6.81 5.29
C ILE A 99 3.19 7.67 4.47
N GLY A 100 3.17 7.48 3.16
CA GLY A 100 4.06 8.12 2.19
C GLY A 100 5.43 7.46 2.04
N SER A 101 5.74 6.42 2.81
CA SER A 101 6.98 5.64 2.63
C SER A 101 6.83 4.59 1.53
N VAL A 102 7.94 4.23 0.89
CA VAL A 102 7.98 3.15 -0.10
C VAL A 102 8.65 1.91 0.50
N VAL A 103 7.89 0.82 0.59
CA VAL A 103 8.32 -0.43 1.22
C VAL A 103 8.42 -1.52 0.17
N GLY A 104 9.60 -2.13 0.05
CA GLY A 104 9.81 -3.33 -0.76
C GLY A 104 9.44 -4.58 0.03
N ILE A 105 8.29 -5.18 -0.22
CA ILE A 105 7.79 -6.35 0.51
C ILE A 105 8.22 -7.62 -0.22
N TYR A 106 8.97 -8.50 0.47
CA TYR A 106 9.38 -9.77 -0.12
C TYR A 106 8.21 -10.74 -0.26
N ASN A 107 7.99 -11.28 -1.45
CA ASN A 107 6.92 -12.23 -1.72
C ASN A 107 7.36 -13.70 -1.76
N GLY A 108 8.66 -13.98 -1.63
CA GLY A 108 9.25 -15.32 -1.78
C GLY A 108 10.20 -15.43 -2.98
N LYS A 109 10.08 -14.54 -3.96
CA LYS A 109 10.93 -14.50 -5.17
C LYS A 109 11.50 -13.11 -5.44
N VAL A 110 10.67 -12.08 -5.30
CA VAL A 110 11.01 -10.68 -5.60
C VAL A 110 10.55 -9.75 -4.48
N PHE A 111 11.13 -8.56 -4.44
CA PHE A 111 10.66 -7.46 -3.60
C PHE A 111 9.66 -6.62 -4.39
N ASN A 112 8.39 -6.69 -4.02
CA ASN A 112 7.36 -5.84 -4.60
C ASN A 112 7.42 -4.47 -3.94
N SER A 113 7.65 -3.42 -4.73
CA SER A 113 7.64 -2.04 -4.24
C SER A 113 6.21 -1.56 -4.02
N VAL A 114 5.86 -1.26 -2.78
CA VAL A 114 4.54 -0.76 -2.39
C VAL A 114 4.69 0.61 -1.74
N GLU A 115 4.03 1.61 -2.33
CA GLU A 115 3.87 2.93 -1.73
C GLU A 115 2.71 2.90 -0.73
N ILE A 116 3.00 3.25 0.53
CA ILE A 116 2.03 3.17 1.61
C ILE A 116 1.06 4.36 1.53
N LYS A 117 -0.19 4.06 1.20
CA LYS A 117 -1.29 5.02 1.16
C LYS A 117 -2.04 5.06 2.50
N PRO A 118 -2.73 6.17 2.84
CA PRO A 118 -3.54 6.26 4.05
C PRO A 118 -4.56 5.13 4.20
N GLU A 119 -5.17 4.71 3.08
CA GLU A 119 -6.15 3.62 2.99
C GLU A 119 -5.61 2.26 3.47
N MET A 120 -4.29 2.09 3.53
CA MET A 120 -3.63 0.86 3.95
C MET A 120 -3.39 0.79 5.46
N THR A 121 -3.70 1.85 6.20
CA THR A 121 -3.47 1.93 7.65
C THR A 121 -4.23 0.83 8.41
N GLY A 122 -3.54 0.16 9.35
CA GLY A 122 -4.12 -0.93 10.13
C GLY A 122 -4.12 -2.30 9.43
N HIS A 123 -3.78 -2.38 8.15
CA HIS A 123 -3.60 -3.64 7.44
C HIS A 123 -2.18 -4.21 7.62
N TYR A 124 -2.00 -5.50 7.35
CA TYR A 124 -0.67 -6.13 7.36
C TYR A 124 0.04 -5.95 6.01
N LEU A 125 1.37 -5.77 6.05
CA LEU A 125 2.19 -5.72 4.83
C LEU A 125 2.00 -6.96 3.93
N ALA A 126 1.73 -8.12 4.51
CA ALA A 126 1.44 -9.35 3.77
C ALA A 126 0.30 -9.20 2.75
N GLU A 127 -0.70 -8.37 3.06
CA GLU A 127 -1.93 -8.21 2.25
C GLU A 127 -1.64 -7.51 0.92
N PHE A 128 -0.60 -6.67 0.87
CA PHE A 128 -0.23 -5.89 -0.31
C PHE A 128 0.79 -6.58 -1.22
N SER A 129 1.20 -7.80 -0.88
CA SER A 129 2.16 -8.56 -1.67
C SER A 129 1.73 -10.00 -1.80
N CYS A 130 1.15 -10.31 -2.96
CA CYS A 130 0.76 -11.68 -3.31
C CYS A 130 1.99 -12.59 -3.42
N SER A 131 1.94 -13.72 -2.73
CA SER A 131 3.05 -14.71 -2.66
C SER A 131 3.02 -15.75 -3.77
N TYR A 132 1.99 -15.76 -4.61
CA TYR A 132 1.87 -16.66 -5.73
C TYR A 132 1.47 -15.88 -6.98
N ARG A 133 1.65 -16.51 -8.14
CA ARG A 133 1.09 -15.99 -9.39
C ARG A 133 -0.32 -16.56 -9.54
N PRO A 134 -1.37 -15.73 -9.58
CA PRO A 134 -2.73 -16.22 -9.80
C PRO A 134 -2.79 -17.05 -11.09
N VAL A 135 -3.30 -18.27 -10.98
CA VAL A 135 -3.52 -19.15 -12.13
C VAL A 135 -4.79 -18.68 -12.82
N LYS A 136 -4.68 -18.31 -14.09
CA LYS A 136 -5.84 -18.08 -14.95
C LYS A 136 -6.01 -19.31 -15.82
N HIS A 137 -7.18 -19.94 -15.74
CA HIS A 137 -7.53 -21.01 -16.66
C HIS A 137 -7.73 -20.39 -18.05
N GLY A 138 -6.83 -20.69 -18.96
CA GLY A 138 -6.99 -20.40 -20.39
C GLY A 138 -7.53 -21.62 -21.12
N ARG A 139 -7.53 -21.56 -22.46
CA ARG A 139 -7.57 -22.79 -23.24
C ARG A 139 -6.42 -23.69 -22.78
N PRO A 140 -6.65 -25.01 -22.60
CA PRO A 140 -5.56 -25.95 -22.45
C PRO A 140 -4.52 -25.69 -23.54
N GLY A 141 -3.25 -25.57 -23.17
CA GLY A 141 -2.17 -25.57 -24.15
C GLY A 141 -2.29 -26.84 -25.00
N ILE A 142 -1.94 -26.75 -26.29
CA ILE A 142 -1.93 -27.94 -27.16
C ILE A 142 -1.01 -28.99 -26.52
N GLY A 143 -1.57 -30.15 -26.17
CA GLY A 143 -0.85 -31.23 -25.47
C GLY A 143 -0.91 -31.21 -23.94
N ALA A 144 -1.56 -30.23 -23.31
CA ALA A 144 -1.64 -30.12 -21.83
C ALA A 144 -2.74 -31.01 -21.21
N THR A 145 -3.81 -31.32 -21.96
CA THR A 145 -4.88 -32.23 -21.53
C THR A 145 -4.88 -33.51 -22.37
N HIS A 146 -5.30 -34.64 -21.79
CA HIS A 146 -5.35 -35.94 -22.48
C HIS A 146 -6.17 -35.89 -23.78
N SER A 147 -7.23 -35.07 -23.82
CA SER A 147 -8.08 -34.86 -25.01
C SER A 147 -7.44 -33.98 -26.09
N SER A 148 -6.42 -33.18 -25.76
CA SER A 148 -5.74 -32.28 -26.70
C SER A 148 -4.50 -32.88 -27.36
N ARG A 149 -4.09 -34.10 -26.97
CA ARG A 149 -2.90 -34.79 -27.52
C ARG A 149 -3.04 -35.15 -29.00
N PHE A 150 -4.26 -35.32 -29.49
CA PHE A 150 -4.56 -35.80 -30.84
C PHE A 150 -5.09 -34.71 -31.79
N ILE A 151 -5.03 -33.43 -31.40
CA ILE A 151 -5.42 -32.35 -32.31
C ILE A 151 -4.25 -32.11 -33.26
N PRO A 152 -4.40 -32.39 -34.58
CA PRO A 152 -3.32 -32.19 -35.54
C PRO A 152 -2.98 -30.70 -35.67
N LEU A 153 -1.69 -30.39 -35.61
CA LEU A 153 -1.16 -29.06 -35.88
C LEU A 153 -1.18 -28.82 -37.39
N LYS A 154 -1.61 -27.64 -37.82
CA LYS A 154 -1.46 -27.16 -39.20
C LYS A 154 -0.25 -26.24 -39.29
#